data_AF-A0A930JGL1-F1
#
_entry.id   AF-A0A930JGL1-F1
#
_cell.length_a   1.000
_cell.length_b   1.000
_cell.length_c   1.000
_cell.angle_alpha   90.00
_cell.angle_beta   90.00
_cell.angle_gamma   90.00
#
_symmetry.space_group_name_H-M   'P 1'
#
loop_
_entity.id
_entity.type
_entity.pdbx_description
1 polymer ?
#
loop_
_entity_poly.entity_id
_entity_poly.type
_entity_poly.pdbx_seq_one_letter_code
_entity_poly.pdbx_strand_id
1 'polypeptide(L)'
;MKIITDPTVYDYHAEKGLFIPLDDFCSAPGLIKSLRDNVKRQLRKAEFHLDYYKNIHDAGEASSRQQTAMDRWGDRVNNLKGFDKTLSEVKNIIDLK
;
A
#
# COMPACT_ATOMS: atom_id res chain seq x y z
N MET A 1 -14.67 -9.91 -10.23
CA MET A 1 -13.61 -10.10 -9.20
C MET A 1 -13.31 -11.59 -9.02
N LYS A 2 -12.04 -12.01 -9.19
CA LYS A 2 -11.60 -13.41 -8.96
C LYS A 2 -10.39 -13.40 -8.02
N ILE A 3 -10.38 -14.25 -6.99
CA ILE A 3 -9.19 -14.49 -6.17
C ILE A 3 -8.33 -15.49 -6.93
N ILE A 4 -7.14 -15.06 -7.37
CA ILE A 4 -6.24 -15.91 -8.16
C ILE A 4 -5.28 -16.61 -7.21
N THR A 5 -5.35 -17.94 -7.19
CA THR A 5 -4.43 -18.80 -6.42
C THR A 5 -3.30 -19.38 -7.28
N ASP A 6 -3.44 -19.35 -8.61
CA ASP A 6 -2.49 -19.87 -9.58
C ASP A 6 -2.01 -18.76 -10.54
N PRO A 7 -0.72 -18.37 -10.51
CA PRO A 7 -0.16 -17.31 -11.35
C PRO A 7 -0.21 -17.60 -12.86
N THR A 8 -0.36 -18.86 -13.26
CA THR A 8 -0.16 -19.31 -14.65
C THR A 8 -1.29 -18.92 -15.61
N VAL A 9 -2.41 -18.40 -15.11
CA VAL A 9 -3.63 -18.16 -15.92
C VAL A 9 -3.49 -16.99 -16.92
N TYR A 10 -2.45 -16.14 -16.82
CA TYR A 10 -2.33 -14.94 -17.66
C TYR A 10 -0.91 -14.62 -18.16
N ASP A 11 0.00 -15.60 -18.31
CA ASP A 11 1.41 -15.39 -18.75
C ASP A 11 2.18 -14.34 -17.92
N TYR A 12 1.66 -13.96 -16.77
CA TYR A 12 2.22 -12.93 -15.91
C TYR A 12 2.58 -13.58 -14.58
N HIS A 13 3.82 -13.38 -14.13
CA HIS A 13 4.28 -13.79 -12.80
C HIS A 13 3.60 -12.97 -11.70
N ALA A 14 2.27 -13.07 -11.59
CA ALA A 14 1.52 -12.45 -10.52
C ALA A 14 1.71 -13.28 -9.25
N GLU A 15 2.52 -12.79 -8.31
CA GLU A 15 2.43 -13.25 -6.92
C GLU A 15 0.98 -13.09 -6.44
N LYS A 16 0.51 -14.02 -5.60
CA LYS A 16 -0.87 -14.09 -5.09
C LYS A 16 -1.46 -12.69 -4.86
N GLY A 17 -2.51 -12.36 -5.62
CA GLY A 17 -3.02 -10.99 -5.67
C GLY A 17 -4.50 -10.94 -6.04
N LEU A 18 -5.12 -9.79 -5.77
CA LEU A 18 -6.49 -9.51 -6.17
C LEU A 18 -6.49 -8.98 -7.61
N PHE A 19 -6.97 -9.79 -8.55
CA PHE A 19 -7.19 -9.32 -9.91
C PHE A 19 -8.59 -8.74 -10.05
N ILE A 20 -8.64 -7.48 -10.48
CA ILE A 20 -9.89 -6.79 -10.78
C ILE A 20 -9.81 -6.30 -12.23
N PRO A 21 -10.64 -6.83 -13.14
CA PRO A 21 -10.77 -6.28 -14.48
C PRO A 21 -11.07 -4.79 -14.44
N LEU A 22 -10.55 -4.02 -15.40
CA LEU A 22 -10.78 -2.58 -15.44
C LEU A 22 -12.28 -2.23 -15.51
N ASP A 23 -13.08 -3.02 -16.22
CA ASP A 23 -14.53 -2.79 -16.35
C ASP A 23 -15.27 -3.02 -15.02
N ASP A 24 -14.89 -4.08 -14.27
CA ASP A 24 -15.37 -4.31 -12.89
C ASP A 24 -14.99 -3.13 -11.99
N PHE A 25 -13.78 -2.60 -12.16
CA PHE A 25 -13.26 -1.48 -11.38
C PHE A 25 -13.95 -0.15 -11.74
N CYS A 26 -14.26 0.09 -13.02
CA CYS A 26 -15.06 1.24 -13.48
C CYS A 26 -16.51 1.16 -12.99
N SER A 27 -17.09 -0.04 -12.92
CA SER A 27 -18.46 -0.26 -12.44
C SER A 27 -18.63 0.00 -10.93
N ALA A 28 -17.53 0.16 -10.20
CA ALA A 28 -17.49 0.40 -8.76
C ALA A 28 -16.71 1.69 -8.41
N PRO A 29 -17.20 2.89 -8.77
CA PRO A 29 -16.46 4.15 -8.56
C PRO A 29 -16.13 4.43 -7.09
N GLY A 30 -16.92 3.89 -6.14
CA GLY A 30 -16.65 3.97 -4.71
C GLY A 30 -15.44 3.13 -4.26
N LEU A 31 -15.07 2.07 -5.00
CA LEU A 31 -14.03 1.12 -4.62
C LEU A 31 -12.65 1.78 -4.56
N ILE A 32 -12.30 2.62 -5.55
CA ILE A 32 -11.03 3.36 -5.55
C ILE A 32 -10.94 4.29 -4.34
N LYS A 33 -12.03 5.00 -4.06
CA LYS A 33 -12.09 5.92 -2.92
C LYS A 33 -11.88 5.14 -1.62
N SER A 34 -12.58 4.03 -1.42
CA SER A 34 -12.43 3.18 -0.25
C SER A 34 -11.02 2.58 -0.10
N LEU A 35 -10.41 2.12 -1.19
CA LEU A 35 -9.04 1.61 -1.19
C LEU A 35 -8.04 2.72 -0.81
N ARG A 36 -8.20 3.91 -1.40
CA ARG A 36 -7.33 5.06 -1.11
C ARG A 36 -7.49 5.54 0.33
N ASP A 37 -8.70 5.63 0.85
CA ASP A 37 -8.96 6.01 2.24
C ASP A 37 -8.34 5.01 3.22
N ASN A 38 -8.41 3.71 2.91
CA ASN A 38 -7.73 2.67 3.69
C ASN A 38 -6.20 2.85 3.64
N VAL A 39 -5.61 3.00 2.45
CA VAL A 39 -4.16 3.22 2.29
C VAL A 39 -3.72 4.45 3.09
N LYS A 40 -4.43 5.58 2.99
CA LYS A 40 -4.14 6.80 3.76
C LYS A 40 -4.26 6.60 5.27
N ARG A 41 -5.21 5.79 5.73
CA ARG A 41 -5.35 5.46 7.15
C ARG A 41 -4.18 4.61 7.64
N GLN A 42 -3.76 3.62 6.86
CA GLN A 42 -2.60 2.78 7.18
C GLN A 42 -1.30 3.59 7.13
N LEU A 43 -1.18 4.52 6.16
CA LEU A 43 -0.01 5.38 6.02
C LEU A 43 0.16 6.25 7.27
N ARG A 44 -0.90 6.93 7.72
CA ARG A 44 -0.86 7.74 8.95
C ARG A 44 -0.41 6.93 10.18
N LYS A 45 -0.89 5.68 10.32
CA LYS A 45 -0.46 4.80 11.41
C LYS A 45 1.02 4.42 11.29
N ALA A 46 1.47 4.07 10.08
CA ALA A 46 2.86 3.70 9.83
C ALA A 46 3.81 4.89 10.06
N GLU A 47 3.43 6.09 9.63
CA GLU A 47 4.17 7.32 9.87
C GLU A 47 4.25 7.65 11.37
N PHE A 48 3.15 7.52 12.12
CA PHE A 48 3.16 7.70 13.57
C PHE A 48 4.14 6.75 14.27
N HIS A 49 4.13 5.46 13.92
CA HIS A 49 5.07 4.50 14.51
C HIS A 49 6.51 4.74 14.09
N LEU A 50 6.74 5.09 12.82
CA LEU A 50 8.07 5.44 12.33
C LEU A 50 8.63 6.64 13.10
N ASP A 51 7.82 7.69 13.27
CA ASP A 51 8.22 8.90 13.98
C ASP A 51 8.55 8.60 15.46
N TYR A 52 7.73 7.78 16.11
CA TYR A 52 8.00 7.31 17.47
C TYR A 52 9.39 6.65 17.59
N TYR A 53 9.74 5.72 16.69
CA TYR A 53 11.04 5.06 16.74
C TYR A 53 12.20 5.95 16.30
N LYS A 54 11.96 6.89 15.36
CA LYS A 54 12.96 7.92 15.00
C LYS A 54 13.31 8.81 16.17
N ASN A 55 12.32 9.28 16.93
CA ASN A 55 12.56 10.11 18.10
C ASN A 55 13.43 9.38 19.15
N ILE A 56 13.20 8.09 19.37
CA ILE A 56 14.03 7.27 20.27
C ILE A 56 15.44 7.07 19.71
N HIS A 57 15.55 6.83 18.40
CA HIS A 57 16.83 6.68 17.70
C HIS A 57 17.67 7.95 17.78
N ASP A 58 17.06 9.10 17.52
CA ASP A 58 17.74 10.40 17.49
C ASP A 58 18.12 10.88 18.90
N ALA A 59 17.42 10.43 19.94
CA ALA A 59 17.83 10.58 21.33
C ALA A 59 19.05 9.71 21.72
N GLY A 60 19.48 8.78 20.85
CA GLY A 60 20.56 7.83 21.13
C GLY A 60 20.16 6.68 22.06
N GLU A 61 18.86 6.53 22.34
CA GLU A 61 18.32 5.56 23.31
C GLU A 61 17.78 4.28 22.65
N ALA A 62 17.85 4.19 21.32
CA ALA A 62 17.28 3.06 20.59
C ALA A 62 18.09 1.77 20.77
N SER A 63 17.43 0.74 21.30
CA SER A 63 17.92 -0.64 21.21
C SER A 63 17.91 -1.15 19.77
N SER A 64 18.69 -2.21 19.49
CA SER A 64 18.71 -2.85 18.17
C SER A 64 17.33 -3.33 17.71
N ARG A 65 16.45 -3.74 18.64
CA ARG A 65 15.06 -4.12 18.34
C ARG A 65 14.23 -2.92 17.88
N GLN A 66 14.42 -1.76 18.51
CA GLN A 66 13.73 -0.52 18.13
C GLN A 66 14.25 0.01 16.79
N GLN A 67 15.54 -0.11 16.49
CA GLN A 67 16.10 0.20 15.18
C GLN A 67 15.49 -0.69 14.08
N THR A 68 15.44 -2.01 14.32
CA THR A 68 14.79 -2.95 13.38
C THR A 68 13.31 -2.61 13.17
N ALA A 69 12.61 -2.19 14.23
CA ALA A 69 11.22 -1.75 14.11
C ALA A 69 11.10 -0.47 13.29
N MET A 70 12.00 0.50 13.48
CA MET A 70 12.09 1.72 12.70
C MET A 70 12.23 1.41 11.20
N ASP A 71 13.19 0.56 10.82
CA ASP A 71 13.43 0.18 9.43
C ASP A 71 12.18 -0.46 8.81
N ARG A 72 11.55 -1.41 9.52
CA ARG A 72 10.30 -2.05 9.08
C ARG A 72 9.17 -1.06 8.87
N TRP A 73 9.02 -0.08 9.76
CA TRP A 73 8.01 0.97 9.59
C TRP A 73 8.38 1.92 8.43
N GLY A 74 9.66 2.19 8.20
CA GLY A 74 10.18 2.92 7.05
C GLY A 74 9.78 2.25 5.73
N ASP A 75 10.07 0.96 5.60
CA ASP A 75 9.68 0.15 4.44
C ASP A 75 8.16 0.13 4.26
N ARG A 76 7.41 0.02 5.36
CA ARG A 76 5.94 0.04 5.32
C ARG A 76 5.40 1.37 4.81
N VAL A 77 5.96 2.50 5.25
CA VAL A 77 5.60 3.84 4.76
C VAL A 77 5.90 3.96 3.26
N ASN A 78 7.07 3.53 2.81
CA ASN A 78 7.46 3.58 1.40
C ASN A 78 6.51 2.75 0.52
N ASN A 79 6.18 1.53 0.94
CA ASN A 79 5.23 0.67 0.24
C ASN A 79 3.83 1.29 0.16
N LEU A 80 3.33 1.89 1.25
CA LEU A 80 2.01 2.53 1.28
C LEU A 80 1.95 3.79 0.40
N LYS A 81 3.03 4.58 0.33
CA LYS A 81 3.16 5.69 -0.62
C LYS A 81 3.13 5.20 -2.07
N GLY A 82 3.80 4.07 -2.35
CA GLY A 82 3.71 3.39 -3.65
C GLY A 82 2.27 3.04 -4.02
N PHE A 83 1.53 2.42 -3.11
CA PHE A 83 0.12 2.09 -3.34
C PHE A 83 -0.77 3.32 -3.57
N ASP A 84 -0.60 4.40 -2.80
CA ASP A 84 -1.38 5.63 -2.99
C ASP A 84 -1.12 6.26 -4.37
N LYS A 85 0.14 6.22 -4.84
CA LYS A 85 0.52 6.65 -6.19
C LYS A 85 -0.14 5.78 -7.26
N THR A 86 -0.03 4.45 -7.18
CA THR A 86 -0.67 3.53 -8.13
C THR A 86 -2.18 3.72 -8.19
N LEU A 87 -2.84 3.86 -7.03
CA LEU A 87 -4.28 4.14 -6.99
C LEU A 87 -4.65 5.50 -7.60
N SER A 88 -3.72 6.46 -7.60
CA SER A 88 -3.90 7.77 -8.27
C SER A 88 -3.78 7.64 -9.78
N GLU A 89 -2.80 6.90 -10.27
CA GLU A 89 -2.65 6.60 -11.69
C GLU A 89 -3.85 5.82 -12.25
N VAL A 90 -4.32 4.80 -11.53
CA VAL A 90 -5.52 4.03 -11.93
C VAL A 90 -6.76 4.92 -11.98
N LYS A 91 -6.93 5.83 -11.01
CA LYS A 91 -8.04 6.79 -11.06
C LYS A 91 -7.98 7.65 -12.32
N ASN A 92 -6.81 8.18 -12.67
CA ASN A 92 -6.66 9.01 -13.87
C ASN A 92 -7.02 8.23 -15.14
N ILE A 93 -6.66 6.94 -15.23
CA ILE A 93 -7.02 6.08 -16.38
C ILE A 93 -8.53 5.93 -16.50
N ILE A 94 -9.24 5.79 -15.37
CA ILE A 94 -10.70 5.64 -15.36
C ILE A 94 -11.39 6.94 -15.67
N ASP A 95 -10.92 8.07 -15.12
CA ASP A 95 -11.47 9.40 -15.38
C ASP A 95 -11.28 9.81 -16.87
N LEU A 96 -10.37 9.15 -17.62
CA LEU A 96 -10.15 9.34 -19.06
C LEU A 96 -11.06 8.49 -19.96
N LYS A 97 -11.75 7.47 -19.42
CA LYS A 97 -12.70 6.61 -20.14
C LYS A 97 -14.12 7.18 -20.04
#